data_AF-A0AAD2PVN0-F1
#
_entry.id   AF-A0AAD2PVN0-F1
#
_cell.length_a   1.000
_cell.length_b   1.000
_cell.length_c   1.000
_cell.angle_alpha   90.00
_cell.angle_beta   90.00
_cell.angle_gamma   90.00
#
_symmetry.space_group_name_H-M   'P 1'
#
loop_
_entity.id
_entity.type
_entity.pdbx_description
1 polymer ?
#
loop_
_entity_poly.entity_id
_entity_poly.type
_entity_poly.pdbx_seq_one_letter_code
_entity_poly.pdbx_strand_id
1 'polypeptide(L)'
;MSPFSKDTQAKRIAYEIFLDDFTTTMDSTIDELNKEFKTLAGLTIAQGQIRLMPGIKKNIRAFIQWCRDEICMGRDPTTTPFPVVDAAKLLRRMKTHEQYVYGSKLMSQQALPQDFTNNVQWEDWCPTFENYLRTIPGRDGVPLSYIVRMNDTGILTLHEDFFEIYFNMAPHIGEAYVMDNATVLVLLSKFIVGNTKAEATLQAINIAGNGREAFNALRTHYEGKGILASDIVEAEHTIKELCYVGEKPKMNWTMFEQMLKKACAACDKHEGREVHSDAMKLRSLQGKVTAPFLQLNKTAIDTEIGKRPMLMTFTTALRIYQTAVREKFPQGTSNATDRGRYLSETRADNNRDRSRSQNNGGGNKRCDVEEITLSNGEKIWYHPSYRFSPTHLQAFINKQRERMAKERAPYRKSQGLPARRTTRQAAQIQ
;
A
#
# COMPACT_ATOMS: atom_id res chain seq x y z
N MET A 1 -17.72 -18.60 -53.90
CA MET A 1 -18.31 -18.97 -52.60
C MET A 1 -17.39 -18.41 -51.52
N SER A 2 -17.92 -17.64 -50.57
CA SER A 2 -17.12 -17.14 -49.44
C SER A 2 -16.66 -18.34 -48.60
N PRO A 3 -15.38 -18.41 -48.16
CA PRO A 3 -14.88 -19.54 -47.36
C PRO A 3 -15.62 -19.74 -46.04
N PHE A 4 -16.43 -18.76 -45.62
CA PHE A 4 -17.19 -18.76 -44.35
C PHE A 4 -18.69 -19.03 -44.52
N SER A 5 -19.15 -19.54 -45.65
CA SER A 5 -20.60 -19.67 -45.91
C SER A 5 -21.33 -20.67 -44.99
N LYS A 6 -20.61 -21.45 -44.17
CA LYS A 6 -21.15 -22.46 -43.25
C LYS A 6 -20.97 -22.11 -41.76
N ASP A 7 -20.19 -21.07 -41.44
CA ASP A 7 -19.91 -20.70 -40.05
C ASP A 7 -20.88 -19.62 -39.55
N THR A 8 -21.27 -19.73 -38.28
CA THR A 8 -22.04 -18.67 -37.63
C THR A 8 -21.15 -17.46 -37.38
N GLN A 9 -21.74 -16.26 -37.33
CA GLN A 9 -21.00 -15.04 -36.97
C GLN A 9 -20.25 -15.18 -35.62
N ALA A 10 -20.82 -15.94 -34.68
CA ALA A 10 -20.19 -16.22 -33.39
C ALA A 10 -18.94 -17.08 -33.52
N LYS A 11 -18.97 -18.16 -34.32
CA LYS A 11 -17.78 -19.00 -34.59
C LYS A 11 -16.67 -18.21 -35.24
N ARG A 12 -17.02 -17.34 -36.20
CA ARG A 12 -16.05 -16.50 -36.87
C ARG A 12 -15.39 -15.49 -35.92
N ILE A 13 -16.16 -14.89 -35.00
CA ILE A 13 -15.61 -14.02 -33.96
C ILE A 13 -14.67 -14.79 -33.03
N ALA A 14 -15.08 -15.98 -32.59
CA ALA A 14 -14.25 -16.83 -31.72
C ALA A 14 -12.91 -17.15 -32.38
N TYR A 15 -12.92 -17.55 -33.65
CA TYR A 15 -11.70 -17.85 -34.40
C TYR A 15 -10.86 -16.61 -34.74
N GLU A 16 -11.44 -15.56 -35.33
CA GLU A 16 -10.66 -14.42 -35.83
C GLU A 16 -10.15 -13.48 -34.73
N ILE A 17 -10.87 -13.37 -33.61
CA ILE A 17 -10.48 -12.48 -32.50
C ILE A 17 -9.78 -13.26 -31.39
N PHE A 18 -10.29 -14.44 -31.03
CA PHE A 18 -9.81 -15.17 -29.86
C PHE A 18 -9.06 -16.46 -30.21
N LEU A 19 -8.84 -16.76 -31.50
CA LEU A 19 -8.17 -17.98 -31.97
C LEU A 19 -8.77 -19.28 -31.43
N ASP A 20 -10.07 -19.26 -31.10
CA ASP A 20 -10.78 -20.33 -30.39
C ASP A 20 -10.11 -20.75 -29.06
N ASP A 21 -9.36 -19.84 -28.42
CA ASP A 21 -8.66 -20.05 -27.16
C ASP A 21 -9.04 -18.97 -26.13
N PHE A 22 -9.53 -19.41 -24.97
CA PHE A 22 -9.91 -18.57 -23.86
C PHE A 22 -8.74 -17.76 -23.28
N THR A 23 -7.50 -18.26 -23.36
CA THR A 23 -6.33 -17.58 -22.79
C THR A 23 -6.03 -16.26 -23.51
N THR A 24 -6.35 -16.16 -24.80
CA THR A 24 -6.16 -14.93 -25.60
C THR A 24 -6.94 -13.74 -25.04
N THR A 25 -8.02 -13.99 -24.28
CA THR A 25 -8.80 -12.94 -23.62
C THR A 25 -8.01 -12.18 -22.56
N MET A 26 -6.93 -12.75 -22.02
CA MET A 26 -6.04 -12.09 -21.07
C MET A 26 -5.31 -10.91 -21.71
N ASP A 27 -4.98 -11.02 -22.99
CA ASP A 27 -4.18 -10.03 -23.72
C ASP A 27 -5.01 -9.00 -24.48
N SER A 28 -6.29 -9.28 -24.73
CA SER A 28 -7.15 -8.38 -25.52
C SER A 28 -7.50 -7.10 -24.75
N THR A 29 -6.98 -5.94 -25.15
CA THR A 29 -7.44 -4.67 -24.57
C THR A 29 -8.82 -4.26 -25.11
N ILE A 30 -9.59 -3.45 -24.37
CA ILE A 30 -10.87 -2.94 -24.88
C ILE A 30 -10.69 -2.14 -26.18
N ASP A 31 -9.57 -1.43 -26.31
CA ASP A 31 -9.29 -0.62 -27.49
C ASP A 31 -8.95 -1.47 -28.72
N GLU A 32 -8.19 -2.56 -28.57
CA GLU A 32 -7.96 -3.54 -29.63
C GLU A 32 -9.27 -4.21 -30.05
N LEU A 33 -10.06 -4.68 -29.08
CA LEU A 33 -11.36 -5.28 -29.35
C LEU A 33 -12.29 -4.32 -30.12
N ASN A 34 -12.27 -3.03 -29.77
CA ASN A 34 -13.04 -2.02 -30.49
C ASN A 34 -12.54 -1.80 -31.92
N LYS A 35 -11.23 -1.91 -32.17
CA LYS A 35 -10.65 -1.83 -33.51
C LYS A 35 -11.04 -3.05 -34.34
N GLU A 36 -10.94 -4.26 -33.78
CA GLU A 36 -11.32 -5.51 -34.44
C GLU A 36 -12.81 -5.52 -34.81
N PHE A 37 -13.69 -5.10 -33.89
CA PHE A 37 -15.11 -4.94 -34.18
C PHE A 37 -15.38 -3.93 -35.31
N LYS A 38 -14.57 -2.88 -35.43
CA LYS A 38 -14.68 -1.92 -36.54
C LYS A 38 -14.18 -2.54 -37.84
N THR A 39 -13.10 -3.30 -37.82
CA THR A 39 -12.56 -4.03 -38.97
C THR A 39 -13.62 -4.98 -39.53
N LEU A 40 -14.21 -5.83 -38.68
CA LEU A 40 -15.28 -6.76 -39.08
C LEU A 40 -16.52 -6.05 -39.64
N ALA A 41 -16.86 -4.88 -39.08
CA ALA A 41 -17.97 -4.05 -39.56
C ALA A 41 -17.66 -3.35 -40.88
N GLY A 42 -16.38 -3.11 -41.20
CA GLY A 42 -15.93 -2.46 -42.44
C GLY A 42 -15.80 -3.39 -43.65
N LEU A 43 -15.79 -4.71 -43.43
CA LEU A 43 -15.74 -5.69 -44.52
C LEU A 43 -16.97 -5.59 -45.44
N THR A 44 -16.81 -6.02 -46.70
CA THR A 44 -17.94 -6.18 -47.62
C THR A 44 -18.80 -7.40 -47.25
N ILE A 45 -20.04 -7.45 -47.74
CA ILE A 45 -20.94 -8.59 -47.52
C ILE A 45 -20.32 -9.89 -48.05
N ALA A 46 -19.65 -9.86 -49.21
CA ALA A 46 -18.98 -11.02 -49.80
C ALA A 46 -17.80 -11.53 -48.93
N GLN A 47 -17.11 -10.61 -48.24
CA GLN A 47 -16.06 -10.90 -47.27
C GLN A 47 -16.62 -11.27 -45.88
N GLY A 48 -17.95 -11.33 -45.73
CA GLY A 48 -18.66 -11.76 -44.53
C GLY A 48 -18.75 -10.72 -43.41
N GLN A 49 -19.03 -9.46 -43.77
CA GLN A 49 -19.28 -8.35 -42.83
C GLN A 49 -20.07 -8.76 -41.57
N ILE A 50 -19.56 -8.38 -40.39
CA ILE A 50 -20.26 -8.58 -39.11
C ILE A 50 -20.51 -7.22 -38.46
N ARG A 51 -21.79 -6.88 -38.25
CA ARG A 51 -22.21 -5.65 -37.56
C ARG A 51 -22.74 -5.97 -36.18
N LEU A 52 -21.93 -5.70 -35.16
CA LEU A 52 -22.30 -5.94 -33.76
C LEU A 52 -23.08 -4.75 -33.17
N MET A 53 -24.29 -5.03 -32.69
CA MET A 53 -25.10 -4.06 -31.96
C MET A 53 -24.48 -3.74 -30.58
N PRO A 54 -24.73 -2.56 -29.99
CA PRO A 54 -24.14 -2.16 -28.71
C PRO A 54 -24.38 -3.17 -27.56
N GLY A 55 -25.55 -3.81 -27.52
CA GLY A 55 -25.86 -4.84 -26.52
C GLY A 55 -24.98 -6.08 -26.65
N ILE A 56 -24.75 -6.55 -27.89
CA ILE A 56 -23.88 -7.70 -28.16
C ILE A 56 -22.43 -7.38 -27.78
N LYS A 57 -21.94 -6.18 -28.10
CA LYS A 57 -20.61 -5.73 -27.70
C LYS A 57 -20.43 -5.74 -26.17
N LYS A 58 -21.47 -5.33 -25.42
CA LYS A 58 -21.47 -5.40 -23.95
C LYS A 58 -21.40 -6.85 -23.44
N ASN A 59 -22.15 -7.76 -24.07
CA ASN A 59 -22.14 -9.18 -23.68
C ASN A 59 -20.78 -9.84 -23.95
N ILE A 60 -20.16 -9.54 -25.10
CA ILE A 60 -18.81 -10.04 -25.41
C ILE A 60 -17.78 -9.53 -24.38
N ARG A 61 -17.84 -8.25 -23.99
CA ARG A 61 -16.97 -7.71 -22.94
C ARG A 61 -17.22 -8.37 -21.58
N ALA A 62 -18.48 -8.61 -21.21
CA ALA A 62 -18.80 -9.35 -19.99
C ALA A 62 -18.22 -10.77 -20.02
N PHE A 63 -18.33 -11.46 -21.15
CA PHE A 63 -17.75 -12.78 -21.36
C PHE A 63 -16.21 -12.76 -21.23
N ILE A 64 -15.52 -11.80 -21.85
CA ILE A 64 -14.07 -11.62 -21.69
C ILE A 64 -13.70 -11.45 -20.21
N GLN A 65 -14.41 -10.58 -19.47
CA GLN A 65 -14.12 -10.41 -18.04
C GLN A 65 -14.34 -11.71 -17.26
N TRP A 66 -15.38 -12.48 -17.57
CA TRP A 66 -15.62 -13.75 -16.93
C TRP A 66 -14.49 -14.76 -17.23
N CYS A 67 -14.01 -14.84 -18.47
CA CYS A 67 -12.87 -15.69 -18.82
C CYS A 67 -11.63 -15.31 -18.00
N ARG A 68 -11.35 -14.00 -17.88
CA ARG A 68 -10.27 -13.47 -17.03
C ARG A 68 -10.45 -13.85 -15.58
N ASP A 69 -11.67 -13.70 -15.03
CA ASP A 69 -11.97 -14.10 -13.65
C ASP A 69 -11.62 -15.57 -13.41
N GLU A 70 -12.08 -16.47 -14.29
CA GLU A 70 -11.80 -17.91 -14.18
C GLU A 70 -10.30 -18.21 -14.28
N ILE A 71 -9.60 -17.66 -15.27
CA ILE A 71 -8.15 -17.87 -15.47
C ILE A 71 -7.34 -17.33 -14.27
N CYS A 72 -7.63 -16.12 -13.81
CA CYS A 72 -6.98 -15.53 -12.63
C CYS A 72 -7.19 -16.35 -11.35
N MET A 73 -8.31 -17.08 -11.26
CA MET A 73 -8.61 -17.99 -10.14
C MET A 73 -8.04 -19.42 -10.36
N GLY A 74 -7.31 -19.66 -11.45
CA GLY A 74 -6.75 -20.96 -11.80
C GLY A 74 -7.81 -21.98 -12.25
N ARG A 75 -8.97 -21.53 -12.74
CA ARG A 75 -10.06 -22.38 -13.22
C ARG A 75 -10.08 -22.41 -14.74
N ASP A 76 -10.52 -23.54 -15.28
CA ASP A 76 -10.67 -23.72 -16.73
C ASP A 76 -12.03 -23.19 -17.22
N PRO A 77 -12.06 -22.11 -18.03
CA PRO A 77 -13.31 -21.55 -18.56
C PRO A 77 -14.13 -22.55 -19.40
N THR A 78 -13.52 -23.60 -19.96
CA THR A 78 -14.24 -24.60 -20.77
C THR A 78 -15.19 -25.46 -19.92
N THR A 79 -14.95 -25.55 -18.62
CA THR A 79 -15.66 -26.44 -17.70
C THR A 79 -16.86 -25.77 -17.03
N THR A 80 -16.99 -24.44 -17.14
CA THR A 80 -18.01 -23.66 -16.44
C THR A 80 -18.84 -22.86 -17.44
N PRO A 81 -20.18 -22.89 -17.37
CA PRO A 81 -21.00 -22.10 -18.27
C PRO A 81 -20.93 -20.61 -17.93
N PHE A 82 -20.87 -19.76 -18.96
CA PHE A 82 -20.90 -18.31 -18.79
C PHE A 82 -22.23 -17.85 -18.12
N PRO A 83 -22.17 -17.16 -16.96
CA PRO A 83 -23.36 -16.72 -16.26
C PRO A 83 -23.91 -15.43 -16.87
N VAL A 84 -24.81 -15.56 -17.86
CA VAL A 84 -25.40 -14.41 -18.60
C VAL A 84 -26.05 -13.38 -17.67
N VAL A 85 -26.66 -13.84 -16.56
CA VAL A 85 -27.30 -12.98 -15.55
C VAL A 85 -26.32 -12.01 -14.87
N ASP A 86 -25.04 -12.36 -14.82
CA ASP A 86 -23.99 -11.56 -14.16
C ASP A 86 -23.32 -10.55 -15.10
N ALA A 87 -23.77 -10.42 -16.35
CA ALA A 87 -23.12 -9.55 -17.34
C ALA A 87 -22.92 -8.10 -16.85
N ALA A 88 -23.90 -7.53 -16.14
CA ALA A 88 -23.80 -6.18 -15.59
C ALA A 88 -22.73 -6.08 -14.48
N LYS A 89 -22.60 -7.11 -13.64
CA LYS A 89 -21.58 -7.20 -12.58
C LYS A 89 -20.19 -7.34 -13.18
N LEU A 90 -20.03 -8.19 -14.19
CA LEU A 90 -18.77 -8.39 -14.92
C LEU A 90 -18.30 -7.11 -15.62
N LEU A 91 -19.19 -6.36 -16.25
CA LEU A 91 -18.85 -5.06 -16.84
C LEU A 91 -18.41 -4.02 -15.81
N ARG A 92 -18.92 -4.07 -14.58
CA ARG A 92 -18.43 -3.21 -13.49
C ARG A 92 -17.04 -3.64 -13.05
N ARG A 93 -16.81 -4.94 -12.85
CA ARG A 93 -15.49 -5.50 -12.50
C ARG A 93 -14.41 -5.12 -13.52
N MET A 94 -14.72 -5.27 -14.81
CA MET A 94 -13.81 -4.87 -15.89
C MET A 94 -13.35 -3.42 -15.75
N LYS A 95 -14.28 -2.48 -15.50
CA LYS A 95 -13.93 -1.07 -15.28
C LYS A 95 -13.11 -0.85 -14.01
N THR A 96 -13.43 -1.57 -12.93
CA THR A 96 -12.68 -1.48 -11.68
C THR A 96 -11.25 -2.00 -11.85
N HIS A 97 -11.07 -3.08 -12.62
CA HIS A 97 -9.75 -3.62 -12.97
C HIS A 97 -8.94 -2.64 -13.81
N GLU A 98 -9.55 -2.03 -14.83
CA GLU A 98 -8.90 -0.97 -15.62
C GLU A 98 -8.46 0.22 -14.77
N GLN A 99 -9.30 0.64 -13.81
CA GLN A 99 -8.98 1.72 -12.88
C GLN A 99 -7.81 1.35 -11.96
N TYR A 100 -7.75 0.10 -11.50
CA TYR A 100 -6.63 -0.41 -10.71
C TYR A 100 -5.33 -0.40 -11.52
N VAL A 101 -5.35 -0.95 -12.74
CA VAL A 101 -4.16 -0.97 -13.62
C VAL A 101 -3.70 0.45 -13.96
N TYR A 102 -4.61 1.34 -14.33
CA TYR A 102 -4.30 2.73 -14.65
C TYR A 102 -3.77 3.51 -13.42
N GLY A 103 -4.34 3.27 -12.23
CA GLY A 103 -3.95 3.91 -10.98
C GLY A 103 -2.69 3.35 -10.32
N SER A 104 -2.26 2.14 -10.71
CA SER A 104 -1.19 1.37 -10.08
C SER A 104 0.12 2.15 -9.93
N LYS A 105 0.51 2.93 -10.94
CA LYS A 105 1.74 3.73 -10.89
C LYS A 105 1.73 4.77 -9.77
N LEU A 106 0.59 5.46 -9.58
CA LEU A 106 0.46 6.45 -8.51
C LEU A 106 0.36 5.76 -7.15
N MET A 107 -0.45 4.70 -7.05
CA MET A 107 -0.65 3.95 -5.81
C MET A 107 0.65 3.31 -5.31
N SER A 108 1.40 2.66 -6.18
CA SER A 108 2.70 2.05 -5.84
C SER A 108 3.75 3.08 -5.44
N GLN A 109 3.74 4.28 -6.02
CA GLN A 109 4.62 5.37 -5.58
C GLN A 109 4.26 5.87 -4.17
N GLN A 110 2.97 5.91 -3.84
CA GLN A 110 2.49 6.33 -2.52
C GLN A 110 2.70 5.26 -1.44
N ALA A 111 2.63 3.98 -1.83
CA ALA A 111 2.83 2.83 -0.98
C ALA A 111 4.29 2.36 -0.94
N LEU A 112 5.24 3.12 -1.51
CA LEU A 112 6.64 2.72 -1.59
C LEU A 112 7.20 2.48 -0.17
N PRO A 113 7.72 1.27 0.12
CA PRO A 113 8.31 1.00 1.42
C PRO A 113 9.67 1.71 1.51
N GLN A 114 10.12 1.93 2.75
CA GLN A 114 11.52 2.32 2.96
C GLN A 114 12.45 1.14 2.69
N ASP A 115 13.73 1.42 2.44
CA ASP A 115 14.73 0.36 2.30
C ASP A 115 14.88 -0.40 3.63
N PHE A 116 14.88 -1.73 3.55
CA PHE A 116 15.04 -2.63 4.68
C PHE A 116 16.51 -2.72 5.07
N THR A 117 17.04 -1.68 5.70
CA THR A 117 18.42 -1.67 6.22
C THR A 117 18.55 -2.40 7.56
N ASN A 118 19.78 -2.63 8.03
CA ASN A 118 20.06 -3.30 9.32
C ASN A 118 19.36 -2.67 10.55
N ASN A 119 18.95 -1.40 10.47
CA ASN A 119 18.30 -0.67 11.57
C ASN A 119 16.76 -0.70 11.51
N VAL A 120 16.19 -1.25 10.44
CA VAL A 120 14.75 -1.34 10.24
C VAL A 120 14.28 -2.68 10.78
N GLN A 121 13.20 -2.67 11.55
CA GLN A 121 12.60 -3.90 12.08
C GLN A 121 11.77 -4.59 11.01
N TRP A 122 11.92 -5.92 10.92
CA TRP A 122 11.18 -6.74 9.96
C TRP A 122 9.67 -6.61 10.15
N GLU A 123 9.19 -6.61 11.40
CA GLU A 123 7.78 -6.49 11.76
C GLU A 123 7.10 -5.22 11.23
N ASP A 124 7.84 -4.12 11.17
CA ASP A 124 7.34 -2.85 10.65
C ASP A 124 7.47 -2.79 9.13
N TRP A 125 8.54 -3.38 8.58
CA TRP A 125 8.84 -3.31 7.15
C TRP A 125 8.00 -4.27 6.31
N CYS A 126 7.88 -5.53 6.72
CA CYS A 126 7.22 -6.59 5.96
C CYS A 126 5.78 -6.22 5.56
N PRO A 127 4.91 -5.69 6.45
CA PRO A 127 3.57 -5.26 6.08
C PRO A 127 3.56 -4.12 5.06
N THR A 128 4.55 -3.20 5.11
CA THR A 128 4.65 -2.11 4.13
C THR A 128 5.05 -2.62 2.75
N PHE A 129 5.93 -3.61 2.69
CA PHE A 129 6.33 -4.26 1.44
C PHE A 129 5.17 -5.10 0.84
N GLU A 130 4.43 -5.85 1.65
CA GLU A 130 3.25 -6.60 1.19
C GLU A 130 2.17 -5.65 0.64
N ASN A 131 1.91 -4.53 1.32
CA ASN A 131 0.99 -3.50 0.84
C ASN A 131 1.45 -2.85 -0.46
N TYR A 132 2.76 -2.61 -0.60
CA TYR A 132 3.34 -2.13 -1.85
C TYR A 132 3.08 -3.10 -3.01
N LEU A 133 3.37 -4.40 -2.83
CA LEU A 133 3.10 -5.42 -3.84
C LEU A 133 1.61 -5.49 -4.21
N ARG A 134 0.70 -5.28 -3.25
CA ARG A 134 -0.75 -5.25 -3.49
C ARG A 134 -1.19 -4.12 -4.43
N THR A 135 -0.42 -3.03 -4.52
CA THR A 135 -0.73 -1.92 -5.45
C THR A 135 -0.27 -2.17 -6.90
N ILE A 136 0.53 -3.22 -7.12
CA ILE A 136 1.13 -3.50 -8.42
C ILE A 136 0.36 -4.66 -9.09
N PRO A 137 -0.28 -4.43 -10.25
CA PRO A 137 -0.85 -5.51 -11.04
C PRO A 137 0.27 -6.39 -11.60
N GLY A 138 0.16 -7.70 -11.40
CA GLY A 138 0.93 -8.71 -12.11
C GLY A 138 0.49 -8.86 -13.57
N ARG A 139 1.02 -9.88 -14.26
CA ARG A 139 0.78 -10.17 -15.68
C ARG A 139 -0.71 -10.19 -16.03
N ASP A 140 -1.49 -10.87 -15.20
CA ASP A 140 -2.92 -11.10 -15.39
C ASP A 140 -3.76 -10.05 -14.63
N GLY A 141 -3.10 -9.04 -14.07
CA GLY A 141 -3.70 -8.00 -13.26
C GLY A 141 -4.16 -8.45 -11.86
N VAL A 142 -3.71 -9.62 -11.41
CA VAL A 142 -3.74 -10.03 -10.00
C VAL A 142 -2.70 -9.23 -9.23
N PRO A 143 -2.99 -8.68 -8.03
CA PRO A 143 -2.00 -7.96 -7.24
C PRO A 143 -0.78 -8.81 -6.89
N LEU A 144 0.45 -8.35 -7.15
CA LEU A 144 1.70 -9.12 -6.94
C LEU A 144 1.89 -9.68 -5.53
N SER A 145 1.17 -9.14 -4.53
CA SER A 145 1.17 -9.67 -3.17
C SER A 145 0.78 -11.15 -3.09
N TYR A 146 0.05 -11.70 -4.09
CA TYR A 146 -0.31 -13.12 -4.10
C TYR A 146 0.92 -14.06 -4.08
N ILE A 147 2.06 -13.63 -4.65
CA ILE A 147 3.31 -14.40 -4.67
C ILE A 147 3.84 -14.66 -3.24
N VAL A 148 3.68 -13.68 -2.35
CA VAL A 148 4.17 -13.74 -0.96
C VAL A 148 3.10 -14.20 0.04
N ARG A 149 1.93 -14.61 -0.46
CA ARG A 149 0.83 -15.18 0.35
C ARG A 149 1.33 -16.38 1.16
N MET A 150 0.87 -16.52 2.40
CA MET A 150 1.27 -17.64 3.27
C MET A 150 0.80 -18.99 2.72
N ASN A 151 -0.46 -19.06 2.29
CA ASN A 151 -1.07 -20.28 1.80
C ASN A 151 -0.65 -20.57 0.35
N ASP A 152 -0.12 -21.76 0.11
CA ASP A 152 0.23 -22.23 -1.23
C ASP A 152 -1.03 -22.51 -2.07
N THR A 153 -2.10 -22.99 -1.43
CA THR A 153 -3.37 -23.29 -2.09
C THR A 153 -4.33 -22.12 -2.01
N GLY A 154 -5.15 -21.96 -3.05
CA GLY A 154 -6.20 -20.98 -3.05
C GLY A 154 -7.27 -21.28 -1.99
N ILE A 155 -7.75 -20.25 -1.30
CA ILE A 155 -8.85 -20.38 -0.32
C ILE A 155 -10.07 -19.68 -0.89
N LEU A 156 -11.16 -20.43 -1.02
CA LEU A 156 -12.46 -19.88 -1.42
C LEU A 156 -12.99 -18.97 -0.30
N THR A 157 -12.71 -17.68 -0.42
CA THR A 157 -13.30 -16.64 0.44
C THR A 157 -14.45 -15.98 -0.29
N LEU A 158 -15.66 -16.05 0.26
CA LEU A 158 -16.76 -15.18 -0.13
C LEU A 158 -16.40 -13.76 0.29
N HIS A 159 -15.99 -12.94 -0.68
CA HIS A 159 -15.63 -11.55 -0.45
C HIS A 159 -16.35 -10.65 -1.46
N GLU A 160 -16.83 -9.48 -1.03
CA GLU A 160 -17.48 -8.52 -1.93
C GLU A 160 -16.47 -7.90 -2.90
N ASP A 161 -15.24 -7.68 -2.41
CA ASP A 161 -14.10 -7.25 -3.23
C ASP A 161 -13.53 -8.43 -4.03
N PHE A 162 -13.57 -8.32 -5.35
CA PHE A 162 -13.08 -9.36 -6.24
C PHE A 162 -11.55 -9.45 -6.28
N PHE A 163 -10.82 -8.38 -5.91
CA PHE A 163 -9.37 -8.43 -5.82
C PHE A 163 -8.90 -9.33 -4.68
N GLU A 164 -9.65 -9.39 -3.58
CA GLU A 164 -9.39 -10.34 -2.49
C GLU A 164 -9.65 -11.78 -2.96
N ILE A 165 -10.68 -12.00 -3.79
CA ILE A 165 -10.92 -13.32 -4.39
C ILE A 165 -9.73 -13.71 -5.28
N TYR A 166 -9.27 -12.82 -6.15
CA TYR A 166 -8.09 -13.09 -6.99
C TYR A 166 -6.85 -13.36 -6.14
N PHE A 167 -6.57 -12.49 -5.17
CA PHE A 167 -5.44 -12.66 -4.26
C PHE A 167 -5.48 -14.00 -3.54
N ASN A 168 -6.66 -14.44 -3.09
CA ASN A 168 -6.84 -15.70 -2.37
C ASN A 168 -6.90 -16.94 -3.25
N MET A 169 -7.25 -16.81 -4.54
CA MET A 169 -7.42 -17.96 -5.43
C MET A 169 -6.31 -18.11 -6.47
N ALA A 170 -5.52 -17.05 -6.73
CA ALA A 170 -4.51 -17.07 -7.76
C ALA A 170 -3.53 -18.24 -7.58
N PRO A 171 -3.27 -19.01 -8.65
CA PRO A 171 -2.40 -20.17 -8.59
C PRO A 171 -0.93 -19.76 -8.50
N HIS A 172 -0.12 -20.54 -7.77
CA HIS A 172 1.34 -20.41 -7.75
C HIS A 172 2.01 -21.27 -8.83
N ILE A 173 1.40 -21.31 -10.02
CA ILE A 173 1.86 -22.07 -11.19
C ILE A 173 1.47 -21.33 -12.48
N GLY A 174 2.09 -21.71 -13.60
CA GLY A 174 1.80 -21.14 -14.92
C GLY A 174 2.68 -19.93 -15.27
N GLU A 175 2.52 -19.44 -16.50
CA GLU A 175 3.38 -18.39 -17.07
C GLU A 175 3.28 -17.07 -16.32
N ALA A 176 2.05 -16.65 -15.99
CA ALA A 176 1.80 -15.44 -15.20
C ALA A 176 2.51 -15.50 -13.85
N TYR A 177 2.42 -16.64 -13.14
CA TYR A 177 3.16 -16.86 -11.90
C TYR A 177 4.66 -16.73 -12.09
N VAL A 178 5.25 -17.35 -13.12
CA VAL A 178 6.71 -17.28 -13.36
C VAL A 178 7.18 -15.84 -13.54
N MET A 179 6.46 -15.04 -14.34
CA MET A 179 6.82 -13.63 -14.57
C MET A 179 6.63 -12.75 -13.34
N ASP A 180 5.50 -12.92 -12.64
CA ASP A 180 5.20 -12.17 -11.42
C ASP A 180 6.20 -12.51 -10.32
N ASN A 181 6.56 -13.79 -10.19
CA ASN A 181 7.53 -14.29 -9.22
C ASN A 181 8.94 -13.70 -9.45
N ALA A 182 9.37 -13.63 -10.70
CA ALA A 182 10.63 -12.97 -11.07
C ALA A 182 10.58 -11.46 -10.76
N THR A 183 9.45 -10.81 -11.01
CA THR A 183 9.26 -9.38 -10.70
C THR A 183 9.35 -9.12 -9.20
N VAL A 184 8.71 -9.97 -8.38
CA VAL A 184 8.79 -9.88 -6.92
C VAL A 184 10.22 -10.07 -6.43
N LEU A 185 11.01 -10.97 -7.03
CA LEU A 185 12.42 -11.13 -6.68
C LEU A 185 13.20 -9.84 -6.91
N VAL A 186 13.05 -9.22 -8.10
CA VAL A 186 13.74 -7.97 -8.43
C VAL A 186 13.36 -6.85 -7.45
N LEU A 187 12.08 -6.73 -7.12
CA LEU A 187 11.61 -5.75 -6.13
C LEU A 187 12.20 -6.03 -4.75
N LEU A 188 12.17 -7.28 -4.30
CA LEU A 188 12.72 -7.69 -3.00
C LEU A 188 14.22 -7.35 -2.92
N SER A 189 15.00 -7.78 -3.91
CA SER A 189 16.45 -7.49 -3.99
C SER A 189 16.75 -6.00 -3.95
N LYS A 190 15.91 -5.16 -4.58
CA LYS A 190 16.07 -3.70 -4.55
C LYS A 190 15.90 -3.13 -3.14
N PHE A 191 14.92 -3.59 -2.37
CA PHE A 191 14.60 -2.99 -1.07
C PHE A 191 15.43 -3.52 0.09
N ILE A 192 16.11 -4.66 -0.03
CA ILE A 192 16.97 -5.19 1.04
C ILE A 192 18.41 -4.65 1.01
N VAL A 193 18.74 -3.80 0.03
CA VAL A 193 20.11 -3.31 -0.16
C VAL A 193 20.61 -2.62 1.12
N GLY A 194 21.78 -3.05 1.61
CA GLY A 194 22.38 -2.52 2.84
C GLY A 194 21.92 -3.22 4.12
N ASN A 195 21.15 -4.30 4.01
CA ASN A 195 20.93 -5.25 5.10
C ASN A 195 21.69 -6.54 4.85
N THR A 196 22.88 -6.57 5.45
CA THR A 196 23.83 -7.68 5.33
C THR A 196 23.25 -9.05 5.67
N LYS A 197 22.31 -9.12 6.63
CA LYS A 197 21.68 -10.38 7.03
C LYS A 197 20.66 -10.84 5.99
N ALA A 198 19.81 -9.93 5.52
CA ALA A 198 18.83 -10.22 4.48
C ALA A 198 19.51 -10.59 3.15
N GLU A 199 20.55 -9.84 2.76
CA GLU A 199 21.34 -10.12 1.56
C GLU A 199 22.03 -11.50 1.64
N ALA A 200 22.68 -11.82 2.77
CA ALA A 200 23.32 -13.12 2.97
C ALA A 200 22.30 -14.28 2.93
N THR A 201 21.11 -14.07 3.54
CA THR A 201 20.02 -15.06 3.50
C THR A 201 19.57 -15.34 2.08
N LEU A 202 19.41 -14.30 1.23
CA LEU A 202 19.06 -14.48 -0.17
C LEU A 202 20.18 -15.15 -0.98
N GLN A 203 21.43 -14.76 -0.76
CA GLN A 203 22.59 -15.35 -1.45
C GLN A 203 22.72 -16.86 -1.18
N ALA A 204 22.44 -17.29 0.06
CA ALA A 204 22.52 -18.70 0.45
C ALA A 204 21.54 -19.61 -0.30
N ILE A 205 20.46 -19.04 -0.87
CA ILE A 205 19.35 -19.80 -1.49
C ILE A 205 19.50 -19.84 -3.01
N ASN A 206 20.53 -19.19 -3.57
CA ASN A 206 20.92 -19.26 -4.99
C ASN A 206 19.73 -19.20 -5.97
N ILE A 207 19.04 -18.06 -5.96
CA ILE A 207 17.64 -17.99 -6.40
C ILE A 207 17.54 -17.72 -7.91
N ALA A 208 17.24 -18.77 -8.68
CA ALA A 208 17.02 -18.75 -10.14
C ALA A 208 15.71 -18.08 -10.58
N GLY A 209 15.38 -16.89 -10.04
CA GLY A 209 14.15 -16.15 -10.39
C GLY A 209 12.95 -16.39 -9.47
N ASN A 210 13.12 -17.08 -8.34
CA ASN A 210 12.05 -17.43 -7.41
C ASN A 210 11.83 -16.41 -6.26
N GLY A 211 11.06 -15.35 -6.51
CA GLY A 211 10.74 -14.32 -5.50
C GLY A 211 9.97 -14.82 -4.28
N ARG A 212 9.08 -15.81 -4.46
CA ARG A 212 8.30 -16.45 -3.39
C ARG A 212 9.22 -17.14 -2.39
N GLU A 213 10.11 -17.98 -2.88
CA GLU A 213 11.07 -18.70 -2.03
C GLU A 213 12.02 -17.74 -1.32
N ALA A 214 12.50 -16.70 -2.03
CA ALA A 214 13.30 -15.63 -1.45
C ALA A 214 12.57 -14.95 -0.28
N PHE A 215 11.30 -14.60 -0.48
CA PHE A 215 10.50 -13.94 0.53
C PHE A 215 10.22 -14.86 1.73
N ASN A 216 9.83 -16.11 1.47
CA ASN A 216 9.56 -17.09 2.51
C ASN A 216 10.81 -17.40 3.35
N ALA A 217 11.98 -17.38 2.74
CA ALA A 217 13.24 -17.54 3.45
C ALA A 217 13.56 -16.37 4.38
N LEU A 218 13.38 -15.13 3.91
CA LEU A 218 13.51 -13.96 4.78
C LEU A 218 12.50 -14.02 5.92
N ARG A 219 11.25 -14.32 5.60
CA ARG A 219 10.19 -14.49 6.59
C ARG A 219 10.56 -15.58 7.61
N THR A 220 11.10 -16.71 7.18
CA THR A 220 11.58 -17.77 8.09
C THR A 220 12.78 -17.32 8.91
N HIS A 221 13.68 -16.51 8.34
CA HIS A 221 14.85 -15.99 9.04
C HIS A 221 14.47 -14.98 10.13
N TYR A 222 13.48 -14.12 9.90
CA TYR A 222 13.08 -13.06 10.83
C TYR A 222 11.85 -13.38 11.69
N GLU A 223 10.98 -14.30 11.26
CA GLU A 223 9.78 -14.76 11.97
C GLU A 223 9.86 -16.26 12.31
N GLY A 224 11.03 -16.88 12.16
CA GLY A 224 11.23 -18.28 12.47
C GLY A 224 10.89 -18.61 13.92
N LYS A 225 10.48 -19.85 14.17
CA LYS A 225 9.99 -20.35 15.47
C LYS A 225 10.90 -20.00 16.67
N GLY A 226 12.22 -19.89 16.46
CA GLY A 226 13.17 -19.52 17.51
C GLY A 226 13.14 -18.04 17.92
N ILE A 227 12.87 -17.13 16.98
CA ILE A 227 12.79 -15.67 17.23
C ILE A 227 11.44 -15.33 17.86
N LEU A 228 10.36 -15.92 17.36
CA LEU A 228 9.05 -15.76 17.97
C LEU A 228 9.03 -16.22 19.44
N ALA A 229 9.74 -17.31 19.77
CA ALA A 229 9.88 -17.76 21.15
C ALA A 229 10.65 -16.77 22.03
N SER A 230 11.71 -16.12 21.52
CA SER A 230 12.42 -15.08 22.27
C SER A 230 11.59 -13.82 22.46
N ASP A 231 10.82 -13.42 21.44
CA ASP A 231 9.97 -12.22 21.50
C ASP A 231 8.83 -12.41 22.51
N ILE A 232 8.29 -13.62 22.65
CA ILE A 232 7.33 -13.95 23.71
C ILE A 232 7.98 -13.85 25.09
N VAL A 233 9.16 -14.45 25.27
CA VAL A 233 9.86 -14.39 26.56
C VAL A 233 10.16 -12.94 26.94
N GLU A 234 10.57 -12.10 25.97
CA GLU A 234 10.79 -10.67 26.18
C GLU A 234 9.47 -9.91 26.44
N ALA A 235 8.39 -10.23 25.74
CA ALA A 235 7.07 -9.65 25.95
C ALA A 235 6.50 -10.02 27.32
N GLU A 236 6.58 -11.28 27.73
CA GLU A 236 6.20 -11.75 29.06
C GLU A 236 7.05 -11.11 30.15
N HIS A 237 8.37 -11.01 29.94
CA HIS A 237 9.25 -10.30 30.85
C HIS A 237 8.89 -8.81 30.95
N THR A 238 8.59 -8.16 29.82
CA THR A 238 8.13 -6.77 29.79
C THR A 238 6.81 -6.61 30.54
N ILE A 239 5.83 -7.49 30.30
CA ILE A 239 4.57 -7.51 31.05
C ILE A 239 4.83 -7.74 32.53
N LYS A 240 5.84 -8.53 32.92
CA LYS A 240 6.16 -8.79 34.32
C LYS A 240 6.88 -7.64 35.02
N GLU A 241 7.80 -6.96 34.37
CA GLU A 241 8.63 -5.92 35.00
C GLU A 241 8.08 -4.50 34.84
N LEU A 242 7.29 -4.23 33.79
CA LEU A 242 6.82 -2.90 33.46
C LEU A 242 5.84 -2.38 34.53
N CYS A 243 6.20 -1.29 35.22
CA CYS A 243 5.38 -0.62 36.24
C CYS A 243 5.35 0.89 36.02
N TYR A 244 4.17 1.51 36.15
CA TYR A 244 4.02 2.96 36.14
C TYR A 244 3.91 3.51 37.56
N VAL A 245 4.97 4.19 38.01
CA VAL A 245 5.07 4.80 39.35
C VAL A 245 4.81 6.33 39.30
N GLY A 246 4.75 6.92 38.11
CA GLY A 246 4.60 8.35 37.87
C GLY A 246 5.47 8.84 36.71
N GLU A 247 5.36 10.13 36.36
CA GLU A 247 6.11 10.74 35.26
C GLU A 247 7.62 10.79 35.55
N LYS A 248 8.40 9.97 34.84
CA LYS A 248 9.87 9.96 34.90
C LYS A 248 10.46 10.11 33.50
N PRO A 249 11.64 10.73 33.34
CA PRO A 249 12.27 10.94 32.02
C PRO A 249 12.49 9.66 31.19
N LYS A 250 12.74 8.52 31.86
CA LYS A 250 12.95 7.21 31.21
C LYS A 250 11.66 6.37 31.09
N MET A 251 10.59 6.76 31.78
CA MET A 251 9.33 6.00 31.83
C MET A 251 8.19 6.98 32.13
N ASN A 252 7.69 7.63 31.08
CA ASN A 252 6.48 8.46 31.13
C ASN A 252 5.25 7.62 30.74
N TRP A 253 4.06 8.17 30.91
CA TRP A 253 2.83 7.44 30.60
C TRP A 253 2.78 6.97 29.15
N THR A 254 3.18 7.81 28.20
CA THR A 254 3.19 7.48 26.76
C THR A 254 4.06 6.25 26.48
N MET A 255 5.28 6.22 27.02
CA MET A 255 6.21 5.11 26.87
C MET A 255 5.67 3.83 27.54
N PHE A 256 5.13 3.95 28.75
CA PHE A 256 4.49 2.85 29.46
C PHE A 256 3.33 2.24 28.64
N GLU A 257 2.43 3.08 28.13
CA GLU A 257 1.29 2.66 27.32
C GLU A 257 1.73 1.96 26.03
N GLN A 258 2.73 2.52 25.33
CA GLN A 258 3.29 1.93 24.10
C GLN A 258 3.92 0.57 24.37
N MET A 259 4.76 0.45 25.40
CA MET A 259 5.43 -0.80 25.75
C MET A 259 4.44 -1.89 26.15
N LEU A 260 3.43 -1.55 26.96
CA LEU A 260 2.42 -2.53 27.40
C LEU A 260 1.55 -3.02 26.22
N LYS A 261 1.12 -2.11 25.33
CA LYS A 261 0.37 -2.47 24.12
C LYS A 261 1.19 -3.36 23.20
N LYS A 262 2.47 -3.03 22.97
CA LYS A 262 3.37 -3.81 22.14
C LYS A 262 3.55 -5.24 22.68
N ALA A 263 3.80 -5.37 23.99
CA ALA A 263 3.99 -6.69 24.61
C ALA A 263 2.73 -7.57 24.56
N CYS A 264 1.55 -6.99 24.81
CA CYS A 264 0.29 -7.75 24.68
C CYS A 264 0.04 -8.19 23.23
N ALA A 265 0.30 -7.31 22.26
CA ALA A 265 0.13 -7.64 20.84
C ALA A 265 1.11 -8.73 20.36
N ALA A 266 2.35 -8.74 20.88
CA ALA A 266 3.33 -9.79 20.58
C ALA A 266 2.86 -11.16 21.07
N CYS A 267 2.28 -11.25 22.27
CA CYS A 267 1.70 -12.48 22.80
C CYS A 267 0.50 -12.96 21.97
N ASP A 268 -0.42 -12.03 21.62
CA ASP A 268 -1.61 -12.34 20.81
C ASP A 268 -1.26 -12.79 19.38
N LYS A 269 -0.19 -12.22 18.78
CA LYS A 269 0.28 -12.58 17.42
C LYS A 269 0.77 -14.02 17.34
N HIS A 270 1.46 -14.53 18.36
CA HIS A 270 2.07 -15.86 18.31
C HIS A 270 1.05 -17.00 18.40
N GLU A 271 0.04 -16.90 19.26
CA GLU A 271 -0.92 -17.99 19.42
C GLU A 271 -2.00 -18.01 18.32
N GLY A 272 -2.01 -17.02 17.41
CA GLY A 272 -3.04 -16.91 16.37
C GLY A 272 -4.45 -16.69 16.91
N ARG A 273 -4.55 -16.25 18.16
CA ARG A 273 -5.79 -16.00 18.91
C ARG A 273 -5.52 -14.94 19.98
N GLU A 274 -6.58 -14.33 20.51
CA GLU A 274 -6.45 -13.47 21.68
C GLU A 274 -6.09 -14.34 22.91
N VAL A 275 -4.85 -14.23 23.39
CA VAL A 275 -4.31 -14.99 24.53
C VAL A 275 -4.67 -14.29 25.82
N HIS A 276 -4.49 -12.97 25.82
CA HIS A 276 -4.88 -12.14 26.92
C HIS A 276 -6.25 -11.56 26.64
N SER A 277 -7.28 -12.20 27.19
CA SER A 277 -8.63 -11.61 27.20
C SER A 277 -8.58 -10.19 27.77
N ASP A 278 -9.53 -9.35 27.35
CA ASP A 278 -9.61 -7.95 27.80
C ASP A 278 -9.65 -7.84 29.34
N ALA A 279 -10.25 -8.83 30.02
CA ALA A 279 -10.24 -8.95 31.48
C ALA A 279 -8.83 -9.25 32.07
N MET A 280 -8.01 -10.08 31.41
CA MET A 280 -6.62 -10.33 31.83
C MET A 280 -5.74 -9.11 31.59
N LYS A 281 -5.88 -8.45 30.43
CA LYS A 281 -5.17 -7.20 30.12
C LYS A 281 -5.48 -6.12 31.16
N LEU A 282 -6.74 -5.99 31.56
CA LEU A 282 -7.19 -5.08 32.62
C LEU A 282 -6.60 -5.40 33.98
N ARG A 283 -6.65 -6.65 34.44
CA ARG A 283 -6.05 -7.05 35.72
C ARG A 283 -4.54 -6.83 35.75
N SER A 284 -3.86 -7.10 34.63
CA SER A 284 -2.44 -6.82 34.49
C SER A 284 -2.18 -5.31 34.60
N LEU A 285 -2.91 -4.47 33.85
CA LEU A 285 -2.82 -3.01 33.93
C LEU A 285 -3.03 -2.49 35.36
N GLN A 286 -4.06 -2.97 36.06
CA GLN A 286 -4.32 -2.62 37.46
C GLN A 286 -3.12 -2.98 38.35
N GLY A 287 -2.53 -4.16 38.16
CA GLY A 287 -1.32 -4.57 38.89
C GLY A 287 -0.11 -3.67 38.65
N LYS A 288 0.02 -3.08 37.45
CA LYS A 288 1.21 -2.31 37.03
C LYS A 288 1.14 -0.82 37.33
N VAL A 289 -0.06 -0.26 37.49
CA VAL A 289 -0.22 1.14 37.89
C VAL A 289 -0.08 1.24 39.41
N THR A 290 1.05 1.77 39.86
CA THR A 290 1.40 1.93 41.30
C THR A 290 1.51 3.39 41.72
N ALA A 291 1.40 4.33 40.79
CA ALA A 291 1.45 5.76 41.07
C ALA A 291 0.39 6.17 42.12
N PRO A 292 0.79 6.78 43.25
CA PRO A 292 -0.13 7.08 44.36
C PRO A 292 -1.32 7.96 43.97
N PHE A 293 -1.14 8.86 43.01
CA PHE A 293 -2.19 9.79 42.58
C PHE A 293 -3.23 9.17 41.66
N LEU A 294 -2.97 7.96 41.14
CA LEU A 294 -3.92 7.23 40.31
C LEU A 294 -4.77 6.25 41.11
N GLN A 295 -4.61 6.17 42.44
CA GLN A 295 -5.33 5.21 43.28
C GLN A 295 -6.85 5.38 43.23
N LEU A 296 -7.35 6.61 43.16
CA LEU A 296 -8.79 6.84 43.00
C LEU A 296 -9.32 6.25 41.69
N ASN A 297 -8.64 6.50 40.58
CA ASN A 297 -8.98 5.93 39.27
C ASN A 297 -8.85 4.40 39.28
N LYS A 298 -7.85 3.87 39.98
CA LYS A 298 -7.64 2.43 40.20
C LYS A 298 -8.85 1.78 40.85
N THR A 299 -9.29 2.30 41.99
CA THR A 299 -10.47 1.79 42.72
C THR A 299 -11.77 1.89 41.90
N ALA A 300 -11.93 2.97 41.12
CA ALA A 300 -13.08 3.13 40.23
C ALA A 300 -13.09 2.04 39.14
N ILE A 301 -11.95 1.79 38.50
CA ILE A 301 -11.84 0.75 37.47
C ILE A 301 -12.01 -0.65 38.09
N ASP A 302 -11.42 -0.93 39.26
CA ASP A 302 -11.61 -2.21 39.97
C ASP A 302 -13.09 -2.47 40.31
N THR A 303 -13.83 -1.42 40.67
CA THR A 303 -15.28 -1.51 40.93
C THR A 303 -16.05 -1.88 39.65
N GLU A 304 -15.71 -1.28 38.51
CA GLU A 304 -16.33 -1.62 37.22
C GLU A 304 -15.96 -3.03 36.74
N ILE A 305 -14.73 -3.50 37.02
CA ILE A 305 -14.30 -4.88 36.72
C ILE A 305 -15.14 -5.91 37.50
N GLY A 306 -15.60 -5.56 38.71
CA GLY A 306 -16.43 -6.43 39.55
C GLY A 306 -17.89 -6.58 39.09
N LYS A 307 -18.38 -5.74 38.17
CA LYS A 307 -19.78 -5.75 37.73
C LYS A 307 -20.05 -6.85 36.69
N ARG A 308 -21.31 -7.34 36.65
CA ARG A 308 -21.81 -8.21 35.58
C ARG A 308 -23.01 -7.56 34.88
N PRO A 309 -22.97 -7.32 33.55
CA PRO A 309 -21.84 -7.59 32.65
C PRO A 309 -20.67 -6.62 32.86
N MET A 310 -19.44 -7.10 32.61
CA MET A 310 -18.23 -6.27 32.66
C MET A 310 -18.17 -5.41 31.39
N LEU A 311 -18.49 -4.12 31.51
CA LEU A 311 -18.48 -3.18 30.38
C LEU A 311 -17.14 -2.44 30.21
N MET A 312 -16.26 -2.53 31.22
CA MET A 312 -14.94 -1.93 31.18
C MET A 312 -14.03 -2.70 30.22
N THR A 313 -13.40 -2.00 29.29
CA THR A 313 -12.42 -2.57 28.34
C THR A 313 -11.02 -2.05 28.63
N PHE A 314 -9.99 -2.79 28.20
CA PHE A 314 -8.59 -2.41 28.37
C PHE A 314 -8.29 -1.02 27.81
N THR A 315 -8.80 -0.74 26.60
CA THR A 315 -8.67 0.57 25.93
C THR A 315 -9.34 1.70 26.71
N THR A 316 -10.49 1.44 27.34
CA THR A 316 -11.21 2.44 28.14
C THR A 316 -10.45 2.76 29.42
N ALA A 317 -9.93 1.75 30.12
CA ALA A 317 -9.12 1.95 31.32
C ALA A 317 -7.83 2.73 31.04
N LEU A 318 -7.14 2.44 29.92
CA LEU A 318 -5.98 3.22 29.50
C LEU A 318 -6.32 4.69 29.28
N ARG A 319 -7.46 4.99 28.64
CA ARG A 319 -7.91 6.37 28.41
C ARG A 319 -8.21 7.09 29.73
N ILE A 320 -8.85 6.43 30.69
CA ILE A 320 -9.12 7.01 32.02
C ILE A 320 -7.82 7.41 32.71
N TYR A 321 -6.83 6.51 32.74
CA TYR A 321 -5.53 6.83 33.32
C TYR A 321 -4.78 7.92 32.55
N GLN A 322 -4.79 7.88 31.22
CA GLN A 322 -4.15 8.90 30.40
C GLN A 322 -4.71 10.30 30.69
N THR A 323 -6.04 10.43 30.83
CA THR A 323 -6.68 11.70 31.20
C THR A 323 -6.22 12.16 32.58
N ALA A 324 -6.23 11.29 33.58
CA ALA A 324 -5.79 11.63 34.93
C ALA A 324 -4.31 12.02 35.02
N VAL A 325 -3.45 11.38 34.21
CA VAL A 325 -2.03 11.76 34.09
C VAL A 325 -1.90 13.14 33.44
N ARG A 326 -2.63 13.41 32.36
CA ARG A 326 -2.61 14.72 31.68
C ARG A 326 -3.14 15.85 32.55
N GLU A 327 -4.17 15.61 33.34
CA GLU A 327 -4.72 16.60 34.29
C GLU A 327 -3.69 16.97 35.36
N LYS A 328 -2.93 15.98 35.86
CA LYS A 328 -1.89 16.22 36.87
C LYS A 328 -0.62 16.82 36.29
N PHE A 329 -0.28 16.48 35.05
CA PHE A 329 0.92 16.94 34.36
C PHE A 329 0.54 17.64 33.02
N PRO A 330 -0.12 18.82 33.08
CA PRO A 330 -0.61 19.52 31.89
C PRO A 330 0.53 20.08 31.02
N GLN A 331 1.69 20.34 31.62
CA GLN A 331 2.94 20.58 30.92
C GLN A 331 3.72 19.28 30.94
N GLY A 332 3.58 18.48 29.90
CA GLY A 332 4.40 17.28 29.73
C GLY A 332 5.87 17.65 29.91
N THR A 333 6.65 16.79 30.58
CA THR A 333 8.10 16.91 30.54
C THR A 333 8.51 16.93 29.08
N SER A 334 8.89 18.11 28.61
CA SER A 334 9.10 18.42 27.20
C SER A 334 10.38 17.74 26.72
N ASN A 335 10.27 16.48 26.30
CA ASN A 335 11.20 15.92 25.34
C ASN A 335 10.70 16.30 23.95
N ALA A 336 11.30 17.36 23.41
CA ALA A 336 11.06 17.86 22.07
C ALA A 336 11.53 16.86 21.02
N THR A 337 10.78 15.77 20.81
CA THR A 337 10.90 14.91 19.61
C THR A 337 9.60 14.20 19.24
N ASP A 338 8.53 14.27 20.04
CA ASP A 338 7.34 13.48 19.80
C ASP A 338 6.27 14.23 18.96
N ARG A 339 6.44 14.20 17.63
CA ARG A 339 5.31 14.39 16.69
C ARG A 339 4.72 13.02 16.36
N GLY A 340 4.11 12.39 17.36
CA GLY A 340 3.31 11.18 17.19
C GLY A 340 2.12 11.41 16.26
N ARG A 341 2.18 10.77 15.08
CA ARG A 341 1.04 10.57 14.19
C ARG A 341 -0.02 9.76 14.94
N TYR A 342 -1.13 10.39 15.28
CA TYR A 342 -2.36 9.69 15.63
C TYR A 342 -2.85 8.92 14.38
N LEU A 343 -2.83 7.59 14.44
CA LEU A 343 -3.66 6.74 13.60
C LEU A 343 -5.10 6.88 14.10
N SER A 344 -5.91 7.65 13.38
CA SER A 344 -7.35 7.70 13.60
C SER A 344 -8.01 6.50 12.93
N GLU A 345 -8.73 5.70 13.72
CA GLU A 345 -9.74 4.76 13.21
C GLU A 345 -10.80 5.55 12.43
N THR A 346 -10.92 5.29 11.13
CA THR A 346 -12.03 5.77 10.31
C THR A 346 -13.09 4.68 10.21
N ARG A 347 -14.17 4.82 10.99
CA ARG A 347 -15.49 4.34 10.57
C ARG A 347 -16.12 5.42 9.69
N ALA A 348 -16.55 4.97 8.52
CA ALA A 348 -17.25 5.73 7.51
C ALA A 348 -18.60 6.24 8.05
N ASP A 349 -18.93 7.50 7.76
CA ASP A 349 -20.16 7.76 7.03
C ASP A 349 -20.12 9.09 6.27
N ASN A 350 -20.70 9.02 5.07
CA ASN A 350 -20.71 10.04 4.02
C ASN A 350 -21.86 11.04 4.22
N ASN A 351 -21.59 12.34 4.06
CA ASN A 351 -22.14 13.12 2.92
C ASN A 351 -21.68 14.59 2.89
N ARG A 352 -21.10 14.94 1.74
CA ARG A 352 -21.33 16.14 0.90
C ARG A 352 -21.41 17.52 1.57
N ASP A 353 -20.48 18.42 1.27
CA ASP A 353 -20.63 19.25 0.06
C ASP A 353 -19.34 19.96 -0.42
N ARG A 354 -19.37 20.24 -1.73
CA ARG A 354 -18.45 20.91 -2.67
C ARG A 354 -17.46 21.94 -2.08
N SER A 355 -16.20 22.00 -2.52
CA SER A 355 -15.84 22.76 -3.74
C SER A 355 -14.38 22.54 -4.22
N ARG A 356 -14.23 22.59 -5.55
CA ARG A 356 -13.00 22.59 -6.38
C ARG A 356 -11.86 23.45 -5.84
N SER A 357 -10.63 22.92 -5.89
CA SER A 357 -9.48 23.66 -6.41
C SER A 357 -8.34 22.72 -6.84
N GLN A 358 -7.85 22.94 -8.05
CA GLN A 358 -6.63 22.36 -8.62
C GLN A 358 -5.41 22.90 -7.85
N ASN A 359 -4.49 22.02 -7.41
CA ASN A 359 -3.05 22.15 -7.72
C ASN A 359 -2.17 21.09 -7.07
N ASN A 360 -1.44 20.39 -7.94
CA ASN A 360 -0.02 20.03 -7.90
C ASN A 360 0.76 20.05 -6.57
N GLY A 361 1.39 18.90 -6.27
CA GLY A 361 2.84 18.88 -5.99
C GLY A 361 3.27 18.96 -4.53
N GLY A 362 2.91 17.98 -3.70
CA GLY A 362 3.43 17.83 -2.34
C GLY A 362 4.82 17.20 -2.29
N GLY A 363 5.87 18.00 -2.51
CA GLY A 363 7.26 17.62 -2.23
C GLY A 363 7.62 17.87 -0.76
N ASN A 364 8.35 16.93 -0.16
CA ASN A 364 8.88 16.97 1.21
C ASN A 364 9.48 18.35 1.58
N LYS A 365 8.95 18.97 2.64
CA LYS A 365 9.43 20.23 3.22
C LYS A 365 10.84 20.03 3.80
N ARG A 366 11.84 20.70 3.22
CA ARG A 366 13.17 20.87 3.83
C ARG A 366 13.13 22.04 4.83
N CYS A 367 13.94 21.97 5.89
CA CYS A 367 13.99 22.96 6.99
C CYS A 367 14.56 24.34 6.60
N ASP A 368 15.07 24.49 5.37
CA ASP A 368 15.77 25.67 4.85
C ASP A 368 14.97 26.44 3.77
N VAL A 369 13.67 26.14 3.65
CA VAL A 369 12.78 26.73 2.64
C VAL A 369 11.91 27.82 3.27
N GLU A 370 11.89 29.01 2.68
CA GLU A 370 11.14 30.18 3.16
C GLU A 370 9.95 30.49 2.22
N GLU A 371 8.80 30.89 2.75
CA GLU A 371 7.69 31.40 1.92
C GLU A 371 7.95 32.87 1.56
N ILE A 372 7.95 33.22 0.27
CA ILE A 372 8.06 34.59 -0.22
C ILE A 372 6.80 34.99 -0.99
N THR A 373 6.42 36.27 -0.90
CA THR A 373 5.32 36.85 -1.68
C THR A 373 5.86 37.60 -2.90
N LEU A 374 5.33 37.30 -4.07
CA LEU A 374 5.68 37.93 -5.35
C LEU A 374 4.91 39.24 -5.56
N SER A 375 5.28 40.02 -6.59
CA SER A 375 4.63 41.30 -6.89
C SER A 375 3.16 41.17 -7.32
N ASN A 376 2.74 39.98 -7.77
CA ASN A 376 1.36 39.64 -8.13
C ASN A 376 0.53 39.13 -6.92
N GLY A 377 1.09 39.13 -5.70
CA GLY A 377 0.43 38.62 -4.49
C GLY A 377 0.51 37.09 -4.31
N GLU A 378 1.12 36.37 -5.25
CA GLU A 378 1.30 34.92 -5.18
C GLU A 378 2.38 34.55 -4.13
N LYS A 379 2.11 33.51 -3.35
CA LYS A 379 3.04 32.99 -2.34
C LYS A 379 3.73 31.75 -2.88
N ILE A 380 5.06 31.76 -2.90
CA ILE A 380 5.86 30.63 -3.35
C ILE A 380 6.93 30.27 -2.32
N TRP A 381 7.34 29.00 -2.33
CA TRP A 381 8.47 28.53 -1.55
C TRP A 381 9.79 28.89 -2.24
N TYR A 382 10.68 29.56 -1.52
CA TYR A 382 11.99 29.99 -1.98
C TYR A 382 13.10 29.13 -1.38
N HIS A 383 13.96 28.63 -2.26
CA HIS A 383 15.24 28.04 -1.91
C HIS A 383 16.25 28.27 -3.06
N PRO A 384 17.54 28.53 -2.80
CA PRO A 384 18.52 28.81 -3.86
C PRO A 384 18.64 27.71 -4.93
N SER A 385 18.39 26.44 -4.57
CA SER A 385 18.41 25.30 -5.49
C SER A 385 17.21 25.24 -6.45
N TYR A 386 16.09 25.90 -6.12
CA TYR A 386 14.86 25.74 -6.89
C TYR A 386 14.98 26.41 -8.26
N ARG A 387 14.36 25.76 -9.25
CA ARG A 387 14.15 26.34 -10.58
C ARG A 387 12.78 27.01 -10.60
N PHE A 388 12.76 28.33 -10.60
CA PHE A 388 11.56 29.11 -10.81
C PHE A 388 11.23 29.19 -12.30
N SER A 389 9.94 29.16 -12.63
CA SER A 389 9.46 29.39 -14.00
C SER A 389 9.78 30.83 -14.45
N PRO A 390 9.81 31.11 -15.76
CA PRO A 390 9.98 32.46 -16.27
C PRO A 390 8.92 33.44 -15.71
N THR A 391 7.69 32.98 -15.55
CA THR A 391 6.58 33.76 -14.97
C THR A 391 6.85 34.15 -13.52
N HIS A 392 7.31 33.21 -12.69
CA HIS A 392 7.71 33.53 -11.32
C HIS A 392 8.87 34.51 -11.30
N LEU A 393 9.94 34.29 -12.08
CA LEU A 393 11.09 35.21 -12.13
C LEU A 393 10.70 36.65 -12.51
N GLN A 394 9.72 36.81 -13.40
CA GLN A 394 9.21 38.11 -13.81
C GLN A 394 8.42 38.81 -12.68
N ALA A 395 7.73 38.04 -11.83
CA ALA A 395 6.99 38.54 -10.66
C ALA A 395 7.87 38.74 -9.40
N PHE A 396 9.17 38.44 -9.44
CA PHE A 396 10.07 38.74 -8.31
C PHE A 396 10.31 40.25 -8.22
N ILE A 397 10.18 40.80 -7.00
CA ILE A 397 10.62 42.17 -6.68
C ILE A 397 12.15 42.27 -6.69
N ASN A 398 12.69 43.46 -6.97
CA ASN A 398 14.13 43.68 -7.17
C ASN A 398 15.00 43.09 -6.03
N LYS A 399 14.59 43.29 -4.77
CA LYS A 399 15.27 42.74 -3.59
C LYS A 399 15.35 41.20 -3.61
N GLN A 400 14.32 40.50 -4.10
CA GLN A 400 14.30 39.04 -4.21
C GLN A 400 15.23 38.54 -5.33
N ARG A 401 15.31 39.29 -6.45
CA ARG A 401 16.24 38.96 -7.55
C ARG A 401 17.70 39.11 -7.12
N GLU A 402 18.01 40.19 -6.42
CA GLU A 402 19.35 40.44 -5.86
C GLU A 402 19.74 39.37 -4.83
N ARG A 403 18.83 39.05 -3.91
CA ARG A 403 19.01 37.95 -2.94
C ARG A 403 19.29 36.63 -3.63
N MET A 404 18.50 36.27 -4.65
CA MET A 404 18.68 35.05 -5.43
C MET A 404 20.04 35.00 -6.14
N ALA A 405 20.48 36.12 -6.72
CA ALA A 405 21.79 36.20 -7.37
C ALA A 405 22.93 35.99 -6.35
N LYS A 406 22.82 36.60 -5.15
CA LYS A 406 23.80 36.51 -4.07
C LYS A 406 23.89 35.11 -3.46
N GLU A 407 22.77 34.41 -3.29
CA GLU A 407 22.71 33.12 -2.60
C GLU A 407 22.99 31.92 -3.51
N ARG A 408 22.68 32.00 -4.81
CA ARG A 408 22.85 30.87 -5.74
C ARG A 408 24.31 30.52 -6.02
N ALA A 409 25.19 31.51 -6.16
CA ALA A 409 26.60 31.29 -6.42
C ALA A 409 27.31 30.50 -5.30
N PRO A 410 27.23 30.91 -4.01
CA PRO A 410 27.82 30.16 -2.91
C PRO A 410 27.15 28.80 -2.71
N TYR A 411 25.82 28.70 -2.88
CA TYR A 411 25.10 27.43 -2.79
C TYR A 411 25.59 26.40 -3.82
N ARG A 412 25.82 26.81 -5.08
CA ARG A 412 26.36 25.89 -6.09
C ARG A 412 27.79 25.47 -5.78
N LYS A 413 28.61 26.39 -5.27
CA LYS A 413 30.00 26.11 -4.87
C LYS A 413 30.06 25.09 -3.73
N SER A 414 29.18 25.19 -2.73
CA SER A 414 29.12 24.21 -1.63
C SER A 414 28.62 22.83 -2.06
N GLN A 415 27.88 22.76 -3.17
CA GLN A 415 27.38 21.51 -3.76
C GLN A 415 28.29 20.95 -4.88
N GLY A 416 29.48 21.54 -5.11
CA GLY A 416 30.40 21.11 -6.17
C GLY A 416 29.87 21.30 -7.60
N LEU A 417 28.85 22.15 -7.79
CA LEU A 417 28.20 22.37 -9.09
C LEU A 417 28.86 23.52 -9.86
N PRO A 418 29.03 23.40 -11.20
CA PRO A 418 29.64 24.45 -12.00
C PRO A 418 28.79 25.73 -12.02
N ALA A 419 29.43 26.89 -12.25
CA ALA A 419 28.73 28.16 -12.41
C ALA A 419 27.72 28.08 -13.56
N ARG A 420 26.51 28.64 -13.35
CA ARG A 420 25.47 28.62 -14.38
C ARG A 420 25.86 29.64 -15.46
N ARG A 421 26.22 29.15 -16.66
CA ARG A 421 26.54 30.00 -17.82
C ARG A 421 25.38 30.96 -18.07
N THR A 422 25.69 32.23 -18.26
CA THR A 422 24.71 33.22 -18.73
C THR A 422 24.39 32.92 -20.20
N THR A 423 23.20 33.29 -20.65
CA THR A 423 22.74 33.09 -22.05
C THR A 423 23.71 33.69 -23.08
N ARG A 424 24.55 34.66 -22.69
CA ARG A 424 25.62 35.25 -23.51
C ARG A 424 26.83 34.33 -23.73
N GLN A 425 27.14 33.41 -22.81
CA GLN A 425 28.28 32.49 -22.94
C GLN A 425 27.94 31.20 -23.71
N ALA A 426 26.65 30.89 -23.89
CA ALA A 426 26.20 29.75 -24.69
C ALA A 426 26.26 30.01 -26.20
N ALA A 427 26.37 31.27 -26.64
CA ALA A 427 26.38 31.67 -28.04
C ALA A 427 27.80 31.73 -28.68
N GLN A 428 28.86 31.44 -27.92
CA GLN A 428 30.25 31.39 -28.43
C GLN A 428 30.76 29.96 -28.67
N ILE A 429 29.90 28.96 -28.54
CA ILE A 429 30.19 27.57 -28.89
C ILE A 429 29.04 27.06 -29.76
N GLN A 430 28.91 27.66 -30.95
CA GLN A 430 28.28 27.07 -32.11
C GLN A 430 29.09 27.46 -33.33
#